data_AF-A0A3A6N7D8-F1
#
_entry.id   AF-A0A3A6N7D8-F1
#
_cell.length_a   1.000
_cell.length_b   1.000
_cell.length_c   1.000
_cell.angle_alpha   90.00
_cell.angle_beta   90.00
_cell.angle_gamma   90.00
#
_symmetry.space_group_name_H-M   'P 1'
#
loop_
_entity.id
_entity.type
_entity.pdbx_description
1 polymer ?
#
loop_
_entity_poly.entity_id
_entity_poly.type
_entity_poly.pdbx_seq_one_letter_code
_entity_poly.pdbx_strand_id
1 'polypeptide(L)' 'MCMEKTLWERVVDFHGHECIGLASGYRVAEAAMDALGDGRDIDEEMVAVVENDSCAVDAIQVVTGCTLGKGNLIFRD' A
#
# COMPACT_ATOMS: atom_id res chain seq x y z
N MET A 1 9.40 -24.00 11.86
CA MET A 1 9.94 -22.91 11.03
C MET A 1 8.75 -22.05 10.62
N CYS A 2 8.71 -20.79 11.04
CA CYS A 2 7.67 -19.87 10.55
C CYS A 2 8.00 -19.54 9.10
N MET A 3 7.03 -19.67 8.19
CA MET A 3 7.18 -19.25 6.80
C MET A 3 7.15 -17.72 6.74
N GLU A 4 7.97 -17.13 5.86
CA GLU A 4 7.84 -15.70 5.58
C GLU A 4 6.54 -15.44 4.82
N LYS A 5 5.80 -14.42 5.27
CA LYS A 5 4.57 -14.00 4.61
C LYS A 5 4.90 -13.31 3.29
N THR A 6 4.15 -13.66 2.26
CA THR A 6 4.09 -12.93 1.00
C THR A 6 3.66 -11.48 1.23
N LEU A 7 3.94 -10.62 0.26
CA LEU A 7 3.51 -9.23 0.34
C LEU A 7 1.97 -9.12 0.40
N TRP A 8 1.24 -9.95 -0.35
CA TRP A 8 -0.21 -10.02 -0.27
C TRP A 8 -0.71 -10.43 1.11
N GLU A 9 -0.14 -11.48 1.72
CA GLU A 9 -0.54 -11.91 3.08
C GLU A 9 -0.34 -10.79 4.11
N ARG A 10 0.76 -10.02 4.00
CA ARG A 10 0.99 -8.85 4.85
C ARG A 10 -0.06 -7.74 4.64
N VAL A 11 -0.47 -7.52 3.40
CA VAL A 11 -1.52 -6.53 3.05
C VAL A 11 -2.86 -6.96 3.64
N VAL A 12 -3.20 -8.24 3.53
CA VAL A 12 -4.41 -8.83 4.13
C VAL A 12 -4.36 -8.76 5.66
N ASP A 13 -3.23 -9.07 6.29
CA ASP A 13 -3.09 -8.96 7.75
C ASP A 13 -3.29 -7.52 8.25
N PHE A 14 -2.75 -6.55 7.52
CA PHE A 14 -2.86 -5.13 7.88
C PHE A 14 -4.30 -4.64 7.76
N HIS A 15 -5.00 -5.03 6.68
CA HIS A 15 -6.39 -4.65 6.44
C HIS A 15 -7.39 -5.44 7.31
N GLY A 16 -7.07 -6.69 7.61
CA GLY A 16 -7.87 -7.59 8.45
C GLY A 16 -8.81 -8.55 7.70
N HIS A 17 -8.96 -8.42 6.37
CA HIS A 17 -9.71 -9.38 5.55
C HIS A 17 -9.35 -9.27 4.06
N GLU A 18 -9.79 -10.24 3.26
CA GLU A 18 -9.68 -10.19 1.80
C GLU A 18 -10.95 -9.56 1.22
N CYS A 19 -10.81 -8.52 0.40
CA CYS A 19 -11.91 -7.93 -0.35
C CYS A 19 -11.46 -7.43 -1.72
N ILE A 20 -12.42 -7.19 -2.61
CA ILE A 20 -12.12 -6.75 -3.98
C ILE A 20 -11.46 -5.36 -4.03
N GLY A 21 -11.78 -4.49 -3.07
CA GLY A 21 -11.15 -3.17 -2.94
C GLY A 21 -9.67 -3.29 -2.59
N LEU A 22 -9.33 -4.14 -1.62
CA LEU A 22 -7.94 -4.41 -1.24
C LEU A 22 -7.14 -5.04 -2.38
N ALA A 23 -7.71 -6.03 -3.07
CA ALA A 23 -7.08 -6.67 -4.22
C ALA A 23 -6.81 -5.67 -5.36
N SER A 24 -7.76 -4.76 -5.61
CA SER A 24 -7.59 -3.69 -6.60
C SER A 24 -6.47 -2.73 -6.20
N GLY A 25 -6.47 -2.26 -4.94
CA GLY A 25 -5.42 -1.40 -4.41
C GLY A 25 -4.02 -2.03 -4.45
N TYR A 26 -3.92 -3.34 -4.19
CA TYR A 26 -2.68 -4.08 -4.28
C TYR A 26 -2.09 -4.06 -5.68
N ARG A 27 -2.92 -4.29 -6.71
CA ARG A 27 -2.47 -4.23 -8.11
C ARG A 27 -2.12 -2.82 -8.56
N VAL A 28 -2.84 -1.80 -8.07
CA VAL A 28 -2.49 -0.40 -8.29
C VAL A 28 -1.13 -0.08 -7.67
N ALA A 29 -0.88 -0.53 -6.43
CA ALA A 29 0.40 -0.32 -5.77
C ALA A 29 1.55 -1.03 -6.48
N GLU A 30 1.38 -2.31 -6.86
CA GLU A 30 2.38 -3.04 -7.66
C GLU A 30 2.72 -2.29 -8.95
N ALA A 31 1.71 -1.87 -9.71
CA ALA A 31 1.91 -1.12 -10.94
C ALA A 31 2.60 0.23 -10.72
N ALA A 32 2.30 0.92 -9.62
CA ALA A 32 2.96 2.18 -9.27
C ALA A 32 4.45 1.96 -8.95
N MET A 33 4.79 0.93 -8.16
CA MET A 33 6.17 0.61 -7.83
C MET A 33 6.97 0.22 -9.09
N ASP A 34 6.38 -0.61 -9.96
CA ASP A 34 6.99 -1.00 -11.23
C ASP A 34 7.24 0.22 -12.14
N ALA A 35 6.30 1.16 -12.20
CA ALA A 35 6.40 2.35 -13.04
C ALA A 35 7.43 3.37 -12.53
N LEU A 36 7.56 3.52 -11.20
CA LEU A 36 8.52 4.42 -10.58
C LEU A 36 9.93 3.84 -10.58
N GLY A 37 10.08 2.52 -10.68
CA GLY A 37 11.36 1.84 -10.61
C GLY A 37 12.04 2.00 -9.25
N ASP A 38 11.25 2.29 -8.22
CA ASP A 38 11.72 2.60 -6.89
C ASP A 38 11.43 1.45 -5.91
N GLY A 39 12.19 1.40 -4.83
CA GLY A 39 11.92 0.51 -3.71
C GLY A 39 10.78 1.03 -2.83
N ARG A 40 10.34 0.20 -1.89
CA ARG A 40 9.41 0.63 -0.84
C ARG A 40 10.00 1.82 -0.06
N ASP A 41 9.21 2.86 0.11
CA ASP A 41 9.56 4.10 0.82
C ASP A 41 9.96 3.84 2.28
N ILE A 42 11.05 4.49 2.70
CA ILE A 42 11.63 4.33 4.03
C ILE A 42 11.32 5.55 4.89
N ASP A 43 11.67 6.77 4.44
CA ASP A 43 11.67 7.99 5.24
C ASP A 43 11.11 9.20 4.45
N GLU A 44 9.96 8.99 3.80
CA GLU A 44 9.17 10.05 3.15
C GLU A 44 9.75 10.63 1.85
N GLU A 45 10.60 9.87 1.16
CA GLU A 45 11.12 10.24 -0.16
C GLU A 45 10.04 10.18 -1.25
N MET A 46 9.05 9.31 -1.07
CA MET A 46 7.89 9.14 -1.93
C MET A 46 6.64 9.70 -1.25
N VAL A 47 5.75 10.31 -2.03
CA VAL A 47 4.42 10.75 -1.57
C VAL A 47 3.34 10.05 -2.37
N ALA A 48 2.38 9.43 -1.67
CA ALA A 48 1.16 8.89 -2.27
C ALA A 48 0.00 9.86 -2.07
N VAL A 49 -0.67 10.26 -3.15
CA VAL A 49 -1.93 11.00 -3.07
C VAL A 49 -3.07 10.04 -3.42
N VAL A 50 -4.03 9.88 -2.52
CA VAL A 50 -5.19 8.99 -2.73
C VAL A 50 -6.48 9.81 -2.75
N GLU A 51 -7.35 9.53 -3.71
CA GLU A 51 -8.58 10.29 -3.98
C GLU A 51 -9.86 9.53 -3.59
N ASN A 52 -9.74 8.59 -2.66
CA ASN A 52 -10.87 7.86 -2.05
C ASN A 52 -10.46 7.30 -0.69
N ASP A 53 -11.44 6.91 0.12
CA ASP A 53 -11.28 6.34 1.46
C ASP A 53 -11.57 4.83 1.49
N SER A 54 -11.44 4.15 0.34
CA SER A 54 -11.75 2.73 0.22
C SER A 54 -10.65 1.80 0.78
N CYS A 55 -10.97 0.52 0.90
CA CYS A 55 -10.02 -0.53 1.32
C CYS A 55 -8.74 -0.59 0.45
N ALA A 56 -8.75 -0.03 -0.76
CA ALA A 56 -7.59 0.03 -1.64
C ALA A 56 -6.42 0.82 -1.02
N VAL A 57 -6.71 1.85 -0.21
CA VAL A 57 -5.69 2.73 0.40
C VAL A 57 -4.75 1.96 1.31
N ASP A 58 -5.25 0.93 2.01
CA ASP A 58 -4.42 0.11 2.89
C ASP A 58 -3.35 -0.68 2.13
N ALA A 59 -3.65 -1.12 0.91
CA ALA A 59 -2.67 -1.77 0.06
C ALA A 59 -1.58 -0.78 -0.40
N ILE A 60 -1.94 0.47 -0.71
CA ILE A 60 -0.96 1.53 -1.00
C ILE A 60 0.00 1.67 0.18
N GLN A 61 -0.52 1.79 1.40
CA GLN A 61 0.29 1.94 2.60
C GLN A 61 1.33 0.84 2.80
N VAL A 62 0.91 -0.41 2.66
CA VAL A 62 1.78 -1.56 2.93
C VAL A 62 2.81 -1.76 1.82
N VAL A 63 2.39 -1.64 0.56
CA VAL A 63 3.22 -1.93 -0.61
C VAL A 63 4.21 -0.80 -0.87
N THR A 64 3.75 0.45 -0.96
CA THR A 64 4.63 1.59 -1.27
C THR A 64 5.39 2.07 -0.06
N GLY A 65 4.87 1.83 1.15
CA GLY A 65 5.43 2.38 2.37
C GLY A 65 5.03 3.83 2.64
N CYS A 66 4.25 4.47 1.77
CA CYS A 66 3.66 5.78 2.03
C CYS A 66 2.49 5.63 3.00
N THR A 67 2.56 6.18 4.20
CA THR A 67 1.54 5.94 5.24
C THR A 67 0.99 7.22 5.83
N LEU A 68 -0.23 7.16 6.34
CA LEU A 68 -0.81 8.26 7.12
C LEU A 68 0.06 8.61 8.33
N GLY A 69 0.62 7.59 8.99
CA GLY A 69 1.42 7.76 10.20
C GLY A 69 2.78 8.42 9.97
N LYS A 70 3.41 8.19 8.80
CA LYS A 70 4.62 8.92 8.42
C LYS A 70 4.30 10.35 8.01
N GLY A 71 3.21 10.55 7.28
CA GLY A 71 2.79 11.87 6.77
C GLY A 71 2.90 11.98 5.25
N ASN A 72 3.46 10.97 4.60
CA ASN A 72 3.66 10.91 3.16
C ASN A 72 2.55 10.18 2.38
N LEU A 73 1.40 9.92 3.01
CA LEU A 73 0.14 9.60 2.33
C LEU A 73 -0.84 10.76 2.51
N ILE A 74 -1.22 11.39 1.41
CA ILE A 74 -2.15 12.52 1.36
C ILE A 74 -3.50 12.01 0.87
N PHE A 75 -4.51 12.06 1.73
CA PHE A 75 -5.89 11.86 1.32
C PHE A 75 -6.46 13.17 0.75
N ARG A 76 -7.00 13.11 -0.47
CA ARG A 76 -7.53 14.27 -1.20
C ARG A 76 -8.83 13.90 -1.91
N ASP A 77 -9.95 14.16 -1.24
CA ASP A 77 -11.31 14.08 -1.79
C ASP A 77 -11.77 15.46 -2.29
#